data_AF-A0A821AKH5-F1
#
_entry.id   AF-A0A821AKH5-F1
#
_cell.length_a   1.000
_cell.length_b   1.000
_cell.length_c   1.000
_cell.angle_alpha   90.00
_cell.angle_beta   90.00
_cell.angle_gamma   90.00
#
_symmetry.space_group_name_H-M   'P 1'
#
loop_
_entity.id
_entity.type
_entity.pdbx_description
1 polymer ?
#
loop_
_entity_poly.entity_id
_entity_poly.type
_entity_poly.pdbx_seq_one_letter_code
_entity_poly.pdbx_strand_id
1 'polypeptide(L)'
;MLISIFNSNNNHEQSTTEIDGQFVQSQLLITSLLKMKTTSRDKDEFICKCRELYKDDKTQLHFVDEFERDYSSDFSLWWYTRETFLYRLLNKALRVQDTDLLFYSAQLMSIEELNLLRDSKNKLISMNSFLSTTRNLKLALVYFDPSTNDDKFQRVLFDINADPGQDSIKPFADISKISVFQLGL
;
A
#
# COMPACT_ATOMS: atom_id res chain seq x y z
N MET A 1 -12.79 10.16 13.16
CA MET A 1 -13.64 9.04 13.64
C MET A 1 -12.76 7.80 13.71
N LEU A 2 -12.74 7.06 14.82
CA LEU A 2 -12.03 5.78 14.93
C LEU A 2 -12.98 4.69 14.46
N ILE A 3 -12.60 3.94 13.42
CA ILE A 3 -13.38 2.80 12.91
C ILE A 3 -12.57 1.54 13.23
N SER A 4 -13.07 0.75 14.18
CA SER A 4 -12.57 -0.60 14.47
C SER A 4 -13.27 -1.58 13.54
N ILE A 5 -12.51 -2.27 12.67
CA ILE A 5 -13.08 -3.15 11.64
C ILE A 5 -13.15 -4.63 12.08
N PHE A 6 -12.59 -5.02 13.24
CA PHE A 6 -12.63 -6.43 13.66
C PHE A 6 -13.14 -6.62 15.09
N ASN A 7 -14.23 -7.38 15.21
CA ASN A 7 -14.60 -8.10 16.43
C ASN A 7 -14.67 -9.58 16.07
N SER A 8 -13.63 -10.34 16.44
CA SER A 8 -13.53 -11.77 16.17
C SER A 8 -14.31 -12.52 17.24
N ASN A 9 -15.57 -12.83 16.95
CA ASN A 9 -16.37 -13.82 17.66
C ASN A 9 -17.54 -14.19 16.76
N ASN A 10 -17.31 -15.04 15.74
CA ASN A 10 -18.37 -15.86 15.16
C ASN A 10 -17.79 -17.05 14.39
N ASN A 11 -18.08 -18.25 14.90
CA ASN A 11 -17.76 -19.56 14.34
C ASN A 11 -18.66 -19.94 13.16
N HIS A 12 -18.83 -19.05 12.18
CA HIS A 12 -19.52 -19.41 10.94
C HIS A 12 -18.67 -19.02 9.74
N GLU A 13 -18.14 -20.05 9.09
CA GLU A 13 -17.64 -20.03 7.72
C GLU A 13 -18.65 -19.29 6.84
N GLN A 14 -18.41 -18.01 6.59
CA GLN A 14 -19.14 -17.27 5.56
C GLN A 14 -18.49 -17.61 4.22
N SER A 15 -19.13 -18.57 3.55
CA SER A 15 -18.82 -19.07 2.22
C SER A 15 -18.50 -17.95 1.22
N THR A 16 -17.32 -18.06 0.61
CA THR A 16 -16.81 -17.26 -0.50
C THR A 16 -17.51 -17.63 -1.81
N THR A 17 -18.64 -17.00 -2.16
CA THR A 17 -19.33 -17.32 -3.43
C THR A 17 -19.11 -16.35 -4.56
N GLU A 18 -18.38 -15.26 -4.39
CA GLU A 18 -17.89 -14.47 -5.52
C GLU A 18 -16.42 -14.14 -5.26
N ILE A 19 -15.53 -14.96 -5.83
CA ILE A 19 -14.14 -14.57 -5.97
C ILE A 19 -14.16 -13.38 -6.92
N ASP A 20 -13.92 -12.18 -6.40
CA ASP A 20 -13.84 -10.96 -7.19
C ASP A 20 -12.87 -11.19 -8.38
N GLY A 21 -13.37 -10.96 -9.59
CA GLY A 21 -12.59 -11.18 -10.81
C GLY A 21 -11.30 -10.36 -10.82
N GLN A 22 -11.28 -9.22 -10.13
CA GLN A 22 -10.06 -8.43 -9.96
C GLN A 22 -9.04 -9.13 -9.07
N PHE A 23 -9.47 -9.74 -7.97
CA PHE A 23 -8.57 -10.49 -7.09
C PHE A 23 -7.85 -11.62 -7.83
N VAL A 24 -8.57 -12.39 -8.66
CA VAL A 24 -7.97 -13.44 -9.50
C VAL A 24 -6.93 -12.87 -10.46
N GLN A 25 -7.23 -11.72 -11.09
CA GLN A 25 -6.30 -11.05 -12.00
C GLN A 25 -5.04 -10.58 -11.27
N SER A 26 -5.16 -10.01 -10.07
CA SER A 26 -4.01 -9.60 -9.26
C SER A 26 -3.16 -10.80 -8.83
N GLN A 27 -3.76 -11.93 -8.46
CA GLN A 27 -3.02 -13.15 -8.13
C GLN A 27 -2.25 -13.71 -9.34
N LEU A 28 -2.86 -13.71 -10.52
CA LEU A 28 -2.20 -14.12 -11.77
C LEU A 28 -1.06 -13.17 -12.13
N LEU A 29 -1.24 -11.87 -11.97
CA LEU A 29 -0.20 -10.86 -12.19
C LEU A 29 0.98 -11.09 -11.25
N ILE A 30 0.76 -11.19 -9.93
CA ILE A 30 1.80 -11.44 -8.93
C ILE A 30 2.55 -12.74 -9.25
N THR A 31 1.82 -13.82 -9.53
CA THR A 31 2.40 -15.12 -9.88
C THR A 31 3.27 -15.04 -11.13
N SER A 32 2.84 -14.27 -12.13
CA SER A 32 3.59 -14.08 -13.37
C SER A 32 4.86 -13.29 -13.11
N LEU A 33 4.77 -12.20 -12.35
CA LEU A 33 5.92 -11.38 -11.94
C LEU A 33 6.96 -12.19 -11.16
N LEU A 34 6.54 -13.07 -10.24
CA LEU A 34 7.44 -13.93 -9.47
C LEU A 34 8.17 -14.98 -10.33
N LYS A 35 7.58 -15.36 -11.47
CA LYS A 35 8.18 -16.34 -12.41
C LYS A 35 9.06 -15.67 -13.47
N MET A 36 8.94 -14.35 -13.65
CA MET A 36 9.75 -13.61 -14.61
C MET A 36 11.20 -13.58 -14.16
N LYS A 37 12.12 -13.84 -15.09
CA LYS A 37 13.55 -13.61 -14.87
C LYS A 37 13.85 -12.17 -15.26
N THR A 38 14.33 -11.38 -14.31
CA THR A 38 14.79 -10.02 -14.58
C THR A 38 16.20 -10.04 -15.15
N THR A 39 16.42 -9.22 -16.17
CA THR A 39 17.73 -8.95 -16.78
C THR A 39 18.15 -7.51 -16.49
N SER A 40 19.43 -7.20 -16.69
CA SER A 40 19.91 -5.81 -16.55
C SER A 40 19.20 -4.84 -17.51
N ARG A 41 18.80 -5.33 -18.69
CA ARG A 41 18.08 -4.55 -19.70
C ARG A 41 16.70 -4.09 -19.22
N ASP A 42 16.04 -4.87 -18.36
CA ASP A 42 14.73 -4.51 -17.82
C ASP A 42 14.83 -3.31 -16.87
N LYS A 43 15.94 -3.19 -16.13
CA LYS A 43 16.23 -2.00 -15.31
C LYS A 43 16.39 -0.77 -16.21
N ASP A 44 17.19 -0.87 -17.27
CA ASP A 44 17.42 0.25 -18.18
C ASP A 44 16.11 0.71 -18.86
N GLU A 45 15.27 -0.23 -19.31
CA GLU A 45 13.95 0.10 -19.88
C GLU A 45 13.02 0.74 -18.84
N PHE A 46 13.04 0.24 -17.60
CA PHE A 46 12.28 0.82 -16.50
C PHE A 46 12.72 2.27 -16.21
N ILE A 47 14.02 2.54 -16.15
CA ILE A 47 14.56 3.89 -15.97
C ILE A 47 14.11 4.82 -17.09
N CYS A 48 14.23 4.39 -18.35
CA CYS A 48 13.79 5.17 -19.51
C CYS A 48 12.30 5.53 -19.41
N LYS A 49 11.44 4.57 -19.05
CA LYS A 49 10.00 4.83 -18.84
C LYS A 49 9.76 5.82 -17.70
N CYS A 50 10.51 5.71 -16.60
CA CYS A 50 10.38 6.65 -15.48
C CYS A 50 10.78 8.07 -15.88
N ARG A 51 11.88 8.24 -16.63
CA ARG A 51 12.31 9.56 -17.13
C ARG A 51 11.24 10.22 -17.99
N GLU A 52 10.57 9.46 -18.85
CA GLU A 52 9.45 9.97 -19.66
C GLU A 52 8.23 10.34 -18.81
N LEU A 53 7.85 9.48 -17.85
CA LEU A 53 6.69 9.70 -16.98
C LEU A 53 6.84 10.93 -16.07
N TYR A 54 8.08 11.22 -15.65
CA TYR A 54 8.39 12.30 -14.70
C TYR A 54 9.18 13.45 -15.34
N LYS A 55 9.16 13.58 -16.68
CA LYS A 55 9.97 14.57 -17.42
C LYS A 55 9.79 16.02 -16.95
N ASP A 56 8.60 16.34 -16.41
CA ASP A 56 8.24 17.68 -15.94
C ASP A 56 8.47 17.87 -14.41
N ASP A 57 8.86 16.80 -13.69
CA ASP A 57 9.10 16.79 -12.25
C ASP A 57 10.60 16.57 -11.95
N LYS A 58 11.34 17.67 -11.82
CA LYS A 58 12.79 17.66 -11.56
C LYS A 58 13.17 16.90 -10.29
N THR A 59 12.33 16.95 -9.26
CA THR A 59 12.57 16.26 -7.99
C THR A 59 12.51 14.75 -8.21
N GLN A 60 11.51 14.28 -8.95
CA GLN A 60 11.38 12.84 -9.24
C GLN A 60 12.47 12.38 -10.21
N LEU A 61 12.86 13.18 -11.20
CA LEU A 61 14.00 12.86 -12.08
C LEU A 61 15.30 12.69 -11.29
N HIS A 62 15.56 13.55 -10.29
CA HIS A 62 16.72 13.37 -9.42
C HIS A 62 16.70 12.02 -8.68
N PHE A 63 15.54 11.59 -8.18
CA PHE A 63 15.40 10.28 -7.56
C PHE A 63 15.55 9.12 -8.56
N VAL A 64 15.14 9.30 -9.82
CA VAL A 64 15.36 8.31 -10.88
C VAL A 64 16.86 8.14 -11.15
N ASP A 65 17.62 9.24 -11.23
CA ASP A 65 19.07 9.19 -11.42
C ASP A 65 19.80 8.56 -10.21
N GLU A 66 19.35 8.86 -9.00
CA GLU A 66 19.84 8.21 -7.77
C GLU A 66 19.55 6.70 -7.79
N PHE A 67 18.33 6.30 -8.16
CA PHE A 67 17.95 4.90 -8.25
C PHE A 67 18.75 4.16 -9.33
N GLU A 68 18.98 4.77 -10.50
CA GLU A 68 19.80 4.16 -11.56
C GLU A 68 21.20 3.80 -11.04
N ARG A 69 21.82 4.74 -10.32
CA ARG A 69 23.19 4.60 -9.78
C ARG A 69 23.28 3.66 -8.56
N ASP A 70 22.37 3.80 -7.61
CA ASP A 70 22.55 3.25 -6.25
C ASP A 70 21.64 2.03 -5.96
N TYR A 71 20.69 1.70 -6.83
CA TYR A 71 19.77 0.58 -6.58
C TYR A 71 20.44 -0.78 -6.53
N SER A 72 20.12 -1.55 -5.48
CA SER A 72 20.33 -2.98 -5.32
C SER A 72 19.06 -3.64 -4.79
N SER A 73 18.84 -4.92 -5.13
CA SER A 73 17.68 -5.71 -4.66
C SER A 73 17.56 -5.75 -3.13
N ASP A 74 18.69 -5.68 -2.41
CA ASP A 74 18.74 -5.68 -0.95
C ASP A 74 18.08 -4.44 -0.33
N PHE A 75 17.99 -3.34 -1.10
CA PHE A 75 17.37 -2.07 -0.69
C PHE A 75 16.00 -1.85 -1.32
N SER A 76 15.41 -2.87 -1.97
CA SER A 76 14.09 -2.76 -2.62
C SER A 76 12.99 -2.23 -1.70
N LEU A 77 12.91 -2.72 -0.47
CA LEU A 77 11.94 -2.27 0.54
C LEU A 77 12.24 -0.85 1.06
N TRP A 78 13.52 -0.47 1.13
CA TRP A 78 13.91 0.89 1.48
C TRP A 78 13.43 1.89 0.43
N TRP A 79 13.70 1.60 -0.85
CA TRP A 79 13.23 2.43 -1.97
C TRP A 79 11.70 2.48 -2.06
N TYR A 80 11.02 1.38 -1.76
CA TYR A 80 9.56 1.32 -1.73
C TYR A 80 8.97 2.18 -0.60
N THR A 81 9.59 2.23 0.58
CA THR A 81 9.07 3.00 1.72
C THR A 81 9.45 4.49 1.67
N ARG A 82 10.41 4.86 0.83
CA ARG A 82 10.83 6.24 0.63
C ARG A 82 9.84 7.01 -0.24
N GLU A 83 9.62 8.29 0.06
CA GLU A 83 8.76 9.17 -0.74
C GLU A 83 9.42 9.53 -2.09
N THR A 84 9.44 8.56 -3.01
CA THR A 84 10.02 8.68 -4.34
C THR A 84 9.04 8.22 -5.41
N PHE A 85 9.48 8.29 -6.67
CA PHE A 85 8.75 7.81 -7.83
C PHE A 85 8.37 6.33 -7.68
N LEU A 86 9.19 5.51 -7.02
CA LEU A 86 8.97 4.07 -6.95
C LEU A 86 7.72 3.69 -6.16
N TYR A 87 7.52 4.27 -4.97
CA TYR A 87 6.30 4.09 -4.18
C TYR A 87 5.07 4.51 -4.97
N ARG A 88 5.13 5.69 -5.60
CA ARG A 88 4.02 6.27 -6.37
C ARG A 88 3.69 5.41 -7.58
N LEU A 89 4.70 4.98 -8.33
CA LEU A 89 4.56 4.18 -9.52
C LEU A 89 4.04 2.78 -9.21
N LEU A 90 4.59 2.10 -8.20
CA LEU A 90 4.15 0.75 -7.84
C LEU A 90 2.71 0.75 -7.35
N ASN A 91 2.38 1.64 -6.42
CA ASN A 91 1.01 1.73 -5.92
C ASN A 91 0.05 2.23 -7.00
N LYS A 92 0.46 3.13 -7.89
CA LYS A 92 -0.36 3.52 -9.04
C LYS A 92 -0.57 2.36 -10.00
N ALA A 93 0.46 1.59 -10.33
CA ALA A 93 0.34 0.45 -11.23
C ALA A 93 -0.60 -0.62 -10.68
N LEU A 94 -0.55 -0.88 -9.36
CA LEU A 94 -1.46 -1.80 -8.68
C LEU A 94 -2.88 -1.22 -8.54
N ARG A 95 -3.01 0.09 -8.28
CA ARG A 95 -4.31 0.80 -8.18
C ARG A 95 -4.97 1.15 -9.51
N VAL A 96 -4.23 1.15 -10.62
CA VAL A 96 -4.85 1.27 -11.96
C VAL A 96 -5.74 0.04 -12.25
N GLN A 97 -5.71 -0.98 -11.38
CA GLN A 97 -6.71 -2.05 -11.32
C GLN A 97 -7.85 -1.84 -10.29
N ASP A 98 -7.72 -0.98 -9.26
CA ASP A 98 -8.86 -0.49 -8.45
C ASP A 98 -8.51 0.70 -7.52
N THR A 99 -9.52 1.51 -7.22
CA THR A 99 -9.54 2.62 -6.26
C THR A 99 -10.09 2.17 -4.92
N ASP A 100 -9.23 1.68 -4.01
CA ASP A 100 -9.53 1.66 -2.56
C ASP A 100 -8.25 1.46 -1.74
N LEU A 101 -8.14 2.17 -0.61
CA LEU A 101 -6.99 2.04 0.32
C LEU A 101 -7.40 2.17 1.79
N LEU A 102 -6.81 1.35 2.66
CA LEU A 102 -7.08 1.32 4.11
C LEU A 102 -5.81 1.02 4.93
N PHE A 103 -5.81 1.48 6.19
CA PHE A 103 -5.07 0.99 7.39
C PHE A 103 -3.94 1.86 8.00
N TYR A 104 -3.82 1.94 9.36
CA TYR A 104 -2.98 2.86 10.20
C TYR A 104 -2.10 3.83 9.42
N SER A 105 -2.78 4.62 8.62
CA SER A 105 -2.28 5.57 7.67
C SER A 105 -3.38 6.60 7.68
N ALA A 106 -3.02 7.79 8.11
CA ALA A 106 -3.95 8.88 8.10
C ALA A 106 -4.19 9.28 6.66
N GLN A 107 -5.27 8.77 6.07
CA GLN A 107 -5.58 9.01 4.68
C GLN A 107 -6.73 10.00 4.56
N LEU A 108 -6.56 10.96 3.66
CA LEU A 108 -7.65 11.78 3.17
C LEU A 108 -8.48 10.93 2.21
N MET A 109 -9.74 10.72 2.55
CA MET A 109 -10.68 9.85 1.85
C MET A 109 -11.94 10.63 1.50
N SER A 110 -12.54 10.35 0.35
CA SER A 110 -13.82 10.96 0.01
C SER A 110 -14.92 10.48 0.95
N ILE A 111 -15.95 11.30 1.14
CA ILE A 111 -17.11 10.90 1.96
C ILE A 111 -17.83 9.69 1.32
N GLU A 112 -17.84 9.59 -0.01
CA GLU A 112 -18.40 8.46 -0.75
C GLU A 112 -17.69 7.13 -0.41
N GLU A 113 -16.35 7.08 -0.55
CA GLU A 113 -15.54 5.91 -0.17
C GLU A 113 -15.73 5.56 1.31
N LEU A 114 -15.77 6.56 2.19
CA LEU A 114 -15.98 6.35 3.62
C LEU A 114 -17.35 5.70 3.91
N ASN A 115 -18.39 6.08 3.15
CA ASN A 115 -19.71 5.48 3.32
C ASN A 115 -19.74 4.03 2.81
N LEU A 116 -19.09 3.72 1.68
CA LEU A 116 -18.94 2.33 1.19
C LEU A 116 -18.27 1.42 2.24
N LEU A 117 -17.25 1.94 2.92
CA LEU A 117 -16.59 1.23 4.03
C LEU A 117 -17.49 1.04 5.24
N ARG A 118 -18.28 2.07 5.59
CA ARG A 118 -19.24 1.98 6.71
C ARG A 118 -20.33 0.94 6.43
N ASP A 119 -20.74 0.77 5.18
CA ASP A 119 -21.73 -0.21 4.74
C ASP A 119 -21.14 -1.63 4.60
N SER A 120 -19.82 -1.74 4.65
CA SER A 120 -19.07 -3.00 4.57
C SER A 120 -18.70 -3.59 5.94
N LYS A 121 -19.34 -3.11 7.02
CA LYS A 121 -19.13 -3.68 8.36
C LYS A 121 -19.41 -5.19 8.37
N ASN A 122 -18.51 -5.94 9.01
CA ASN A 122 -18.52 -7.41 9.08
C ASN A 122 -18.36 -8.12 7.72
N LYS A 123 -17.90 -7.43 6.68
CA LYS A 123 -17.55 -8.03 5.39
C LYS A 123 -16.03 -8.04 5.20
N LEU A 124 -15.57 -8.91 4.30
CA LEU A 124 -14.19 -8.86 3.82
C LEU A 124 -14.01 -7.64 2.91
N ILE A 125 -12.89 -6.94 3.06
CA ILE A 125 -12.44 -5.90 2.14
C ILE A 125 -11.16 -6.40 1.48
N SER A 126 -11.13 -6.39 0.15
CA SER A 126 -9.93 -6.67 -0.63
C SER A 126 -9.26 -5.37 -1.05
N MET A 127 -7.94 -5.40 -1.23
CA MET A 127 -7.19 -4.28 -1.79
C MET A 127 -6.13 -4.76 -2.76
N ASN A 128 -5.99 -4.05 -3.88
CA ASN A 128 -4.99 -4.33 -4.90
C ASN A 128 -3.79 -3.40 -4.70
N SER A 129 -3.16 -3.47 -3.53
CA SER A 129 -1.98 -2.64 -3.20
C SER A 129 -1.15 -3.23 -2.08
N PHE A 130 0.11 -2.81 -1.97
CA PHE A 130 0.91 -3.04 -0.78
C PHE A 130 0.64 -1.95 0.24
N LEU A 131 0.61 -2.34 1.51
CA LEU A 131 0.32 -1.45 2.61
C LEU A 131 1.53 -1.31 3.53
N SER A 132 1.96 -0.07 3.75
CA SER A 132 2.91 0.28 4.79
C SER A 132 2.16 0.88 5.99
N THR A 133 2.32 0.28 7.18
CA THR A 133 1.69 0.75 8.42
C THR A 133 2.68 0.82 9.58
N THR A 134 2.24 1.41 10.69
CA THR A 134 3.03 1.54 11.91
C THR A 134 2.30 0.97 13.12
N ARG A 135 3.04 0.38 14.06
CA ARG A 135 2.55 0.03 15.41
C ARG A 135 2.62 1.22 16.38
N ASN A 136 3.26 2.31 15.98
CA ASN A 136 3.41 3.51 16.79
C ASN A 136 2.27 4.48 16.50
N LEU A 137 1.28 4.53 17.41
CA LEU A 137 0.14 5.44 17.32
C LEU A 137 0.55 6.91 17.23
N LYS A 138 1.63 7.33 17.90
CA LYS A 138 2.11 8.72 17.83
C LYS A 138 2.58 9.05 16.42
N LEU A 139 3.34 8.15 15.79
CA LEU A 139 3.76 8.33 14.41
C LEU A 139 2.56 8.36 13.46
N ALA A 140 1.55 7.50 13.66
CA ALA A 140 0.32 7.55 12.86
C ALA A 140 -0.43 8.88 13.01
N LEU A 141 -0.44 9.46 14.22
CA LEU A 141 -1.06 10.75 14.50
C LEU A 141 -0.28 11.93 13.92
N VAL A 142 1.05 11.84 13.77
CA VAL A 142 1.84 12.88 13.07
C VAL A 142 1.32 13.08 11.65
N TYR A 143 0.93 11.99 10.98
CA TYR A 143 0.36 12.07 9.64
C TYR A 143 -1.14 12.39 9.65
N PHE A 144 -1.81 12.41 10.81
CA PHE A 144 -3.23 12.71 10.96
C PHE A 144 -3.46 14.19 11.27
N ASP A 145 -3.57 15.01 10.21
CA ASP A 145 -3.91 16.43 10.34
C ASP A 145 -5.42 16.68 10.09
N PRO A 146 -6.24 16.81 11.15
CA PRO A 146 -7.69 16.99 11.00
C PRO A 146 -8.09 18.32 10.34
N SER A 147 -7.16 19.26 10.12
CA SER A 147 -7.45 20.54 9.45
C SER A 147 -7.74 20.39 7.96
N THR A 148 -7.38 19.26 7.34
CA THR A 148 -7.62 18.99 5.92
C THR A 148 -8.99 18.40 5.62
N ASN A 149 -9.89 18.34 6.61
CA ASN A 149 -11.26 17.85 6.42
C ASN A 149 -12.12 18.94 5.78
N ASP A 150 -12.97 18.56 4.82
CA ASP A 150 -13.98 19.43 4.24
C ASP A 150 -15.27 18.66 3.95
N ASP A 151 -16.20 19.28 3.23
CA ASP A 151 -17.51 18.67 2.91
C ASP A 151 -17.40 17.44 2.00
N LYS A 152 -16.27 17.24 1.31
CA LYS A 152 -16.03 16.15 0.35
C LYS A 152 -15.04 15.12 0.87
N PHE A 153 -14.13 15.51 1.76
CA PHE A 153 -13.03 14.69 2.21
C PHE A 153 -12.90 14.65 3.73
N GLN A 154 -12.64 13.46 4.25
CA GLN A 154 -12.40 13.23 5.66
C GLN A 154 -11.12 12.43 5.86
N ARG A 155 -10.30 12.85 6.83
CA ARG A 155 -9.22 12.02 7.33
C ARG A 155 -9.74 10.88 8.19
N VAL A 156 -9.32 9.69 7.81
CA VAL A 156 -9.65 8.45 8.51
C VAL A 156 -8.37 7.85 9.06
N LEU A 157 -8.39 7.47 10.34
CA LEU A 157 -7.37 6.66 10.97
C LEU A 157 -7.93 5.26 11.13
N PHE A 158 -7.23 4.29 10.58
CA PHE A 158 -7.67 2.90 10.57
C PHE A 158 -6.93 2.08 11.60
N ASP A 159 -7.67 1.27 12.37
CA ASP A 159 -7.13 0.32 13.31
C ASP A 159 -7.13 -1.10 12.71
N ILE A 160 -5.94 -1.66 12.43
CA ILE A 160 -5.80 -3.07 12.00
C ILE A 160 -5.39 -3.92 13.20
N ASN A 161 -6.08 -5.04 13.37
CA ASN A 161 -5.54 -6.16 14.12
C ASN A 161 -4.99 -7.22 13.14
N ALA A 162 -3.70 -7.55 13.24
CA ALA A 162 -3.06 -8.59 12.44
C ALA A 162 -2.53 -9.68 13.38
N ASP A 163 -3.18 -10.84 13.39
CA ASP A 163 -2.79 -11.98 14.23
C ASP A 163 -1.79 -12.88 13.47
N PRO A 164 -0.51 -12.93 13.87
CA PRO A 164 0.50 -13.77 13.22
C PRO A 164 0.36 -15.27 13.54
N GLY A 165 -0.53 -15.64 14.48
CA GLY A 165 -0.69 -17.01 14.97
C GLY A 165 -1.80 -17.81 14.28
N GLN A 166 -2.68 -17.17 13.51
CA GLN A 166 -3.88 -17.82 12.97
C GLN A 166 -3.67 -18.55 11.64
N ASP A 167 -2.61 -18.26 10.86
CA ASP A 167 -2.42 -18.84 9.52
C ASP A 167 -0.98 -19.26 9.23
N SER A 168 -0.83 -20.29 8.38
CA SER A 168 0.47 -20.74 7.85
C SER A 168 1.11 -19.74 6.87
N ILE A 169 0.29 -18.84 6.31
CA ILE A 169 0.72 -17.76 5.42
C ILE A 169 0.80 -16.48 6.25
N LYS A 170 1.95 -15.80 6.20
CA LYS A 170 2.13 -14.48 6.81
C LYS A 170 2.01 -13.41 5.72
N PRO A 171 0.83 -12.78 5.53
CA PRO A 171 0.65 -11.76 4.49
C PRO A 171 1.27 -10.40 4.85
N PHE A 172 2.08 -10.33 5.91
CA PHE A 172 2.73 -9.12 6.40
C PHE A 172 4.15 -9.42 6.88
N ALA A 173 4.99 -8.37 6.87
CA ALA A 173 6.36 -8.43 7.35
C ALA A 173 6.68 -7.20 8.21
N ASP A 174 7.49 -7.39 9.25
CA ASP A 174 8.08 -6.28 9.99
C ASP A 174 9.31 -5.76 9.25
N ILE A 175 9.17 -4.59 8.62
CA ILE A 175 10.22 -3.97 7.82
C ILE A 175 10.90 -2.79 8.53
N SER A 176 10.67 -2.60 9.83
CA SER A 176 11.16 -1.44 10.60
C SER A 176 12.68 -1.25 10.53
N LYS A 177 13.44 -2.33 10.34
CA LYS A 177 14.91 -2.31 10.24
C LYS A 177 15.44 -1.99 8.84
N ILE A 178 14.59 -1.99 7.82
CA ILE A 178 14.99 -1.84 6.41
C ILE A 178 14.15 -0.79 5.66
N SER A 179 13.18 -0.17 6.33
CA SER A 179 12.43 0.97 5.80
C SER A 179 13.23 2.26 5.93
N VAL A 180 12.84 3.29 5.18
CA VAL A 180 13.40 4.64 5.37
C VAL A 180 13.05 5.23 6.75
N PHE A 181 11.98 4.73 7.38
CA PHE A 181 11.47 5.18 8.66
C PHE A 181 12.07 4.42 9.85
N GLN A 182 13.32 3.93 9.71
CA GLN A 182 14.07 3.33 10.82
C GLN A 182 13.97 4.25 12.05
N LEU A 183 13.35 3.72 13.12
CA LEU A 183 12.99 4.38 14.38
C LEU A 183 13.87 5.60 14.70
N GLY A 184 13.32 6.77 14.45
CA GLY A 184 14.00 8.05 14.67
C GLY A 184 13.12 9.25 14.40
N LEU A 185 11.86 9.21 14.87
CA LEU A 185 11.02 10.32 15.33
C LEU A 185 9.72 9.76 15.96
#